data_AF-U2QVV5-F1
#
_entry.id   AF-U2QVV5-F1
#
_cell.length_a   1.000
_cell.length_b   1.000
_cell.length_c   1.000
_cell.angle_alpha   90.00
_cell.angle_beta   90.00
_cell.angle_gamma   90.00
#
_symmetry.space_group_name_H-M   'P 1'
#
loop_
_entity.id
_entity.type
_entity.pdbx_description
1 polymer ?
#
loop_
_entity_poly.entity_id
_entity_poly.type
_entity_poly.pdbx_seq_one_letter_code
_entity_poly.pdbx_strand_id
1 'polypeptide(L)'
;MNYRSAEWMHERVVSTINDFEKDIRDDEQASIVISSFANNPILINDVGYWNPDIIIFDGVLVSDGSTVQVLQHTSQLNLCLIASKRRDPERPRRKIGFSVDSQED
;
A
#
# COMPACT_ATOMS: atom_id res chain seq x y z
N MET A 1 -3.78 -18.38 -16.73
CA MET A 1 -3.80 -17.24 -15.79
C MET A 1 -3.42 -15.98 -16.53
N ASN A 2 -4.24 -14.94 -16.46
CA ASN A 2 -3.93 -13.66 -17.09
C ASN A 2 -3.07 -12.84 -16.12
N TYR A 3 -1.74 -13.02 -16.20
CA TYR A 3 -0.73 -12.32 -15.38
C TYR A 3 -0.68 -10.80 -15.60
N ARG A 4 -1.65 -10.24 -16.35
CA ARG A 4 -1.77 -8.82 -16.67
C ARG A 4 -2.97 -8.15 -15.98
N SER A 5 -3.66 -8.84 -15.08
CA SER A 5 -4.73 -8.24 -14.29
C SER A 5 -4.15 -7.45 -13.11
N ALA A 6 -4.80 -6.33 -12.79
CA ALA A 6 -4.51 -5.55 -11.60
C ALA A 6 -4.71 -6.37 -10.33
N GLU A 7 -5.69 -7.28 -10.32
CA GLU A 7 -5.89 -8.26 -9.25
C GLU A 7 -4.63 -9.08 -8.94
N TRP A 8 -4.02 -9.67 -9.97
CA TRP A 8 -2.80 -10.45 -9.77
C TRP A 8 -1.62 -9.59 -9.30
N MET A 9 -1.51 -8.35 -9.80
CA MET A 9 -0.46 -7.43 -9.33
C MET A 9 -0.71 -6.98 -7.89
N HIS A 10 -1.97 -6.76 -7.52
CA HIS A 10 -2.40 -6.41 -6.16
C HIS A 10 -1.99 -7.47 -5.14
N GLU A 11 -2.28 -8.74 -5.41
CA GLU A 11 -1.88 -9.85 -4.54
C GLU A 11 -0.37 -9.83 -4.26
N ARG A 12 0.44 -9.57 -5.30
CA ARG A 12 1.90 -9.51 -5.17
C ARG A 12 2.36 -8.29 -4.39
N VAL A 13 1.76 -7.12 -4.62
CA VAL A 13 2.07 -5.89 -3.88
C VAL A 13 1.74 -6.07 -2.40
N VAL A 14 0.54 -6.57 -2.08
CA VAL A 14 0.09 -6.84 -0.72
C VAL A 14 1.00 -7.87 -0.04
N SER A 15 1.33 -8.98 -0.69
CA SER A 15 2.27 -9.97 -0.15
C SER A 15 3.64 -9.34 0.13
N THR A 16 4.16 -8.57 -0.83
CA THR A 16 5.49 -7.92 -0.69
C THR A 16 5.52 -6.92 0.47
N ILE A 17 4.45 -6.14 0.68
CA ILE A 17 4.36 -5.22 1.81
C ILE A 17 4.30 -6.00 3.13
N ASN A 18 3.44 -7.02 3.21
CA ASN A 18 3.32 -7.83 4.42
C ASN A 18 4.62 -8.57 4.77
N ASP A 19 5.35 -9.05 3.75
CA ASP A 19 6.66 -9.68 3.95
C ASP A 19 7.71 -8.68 4.43
N PHE A 20 7.76 -7.48 3.82
CA PHE A 20 8.62 -6.39 4.28
C PHE A 20 8.32 -6.00 5.73
N GLU A 21 7.04 -5.95 6.12
CA GLU A 21 6.67 -5.62 7.50
C GLU A 21 7.14 -6.67 8.51
N LYS A 22 7.25 -7.95 8.15
CA LYS A 22 7.76 -8.97 9.08
C LYS A 22 9.21 -8.71 9.51
N ASP A 23 9.97 -7.98 8.70
CA ASP A 23 11.40 -7.75 8.91
C ASP A 23 11.73 -6.41 9.61
N ILE A 24 10.74 -5.55 9.85
CA ILE A 24 10.93 -4.23 10.49
C ILE A 24 10.48 -4.23 11.95
N ARG A 25 10.97 -3.25 12.74
CA ARG A 25 10.77 -3.17 14.19
C ARG A 25 9.30 -2.93 14.57
N ASP A 26 8.82 -3.46 15.68
CA ASP A 26 7.40 -3.36 16.10
C ASP A 26 6.82 -1.92 16.13
N ASP A 27 7.67 -0.92 16.34
CA ASP A 27 7.34 0.51 16.34
C ASP A 27 7.35 1.17 14.95
N GLU A 28 7.58 0.41 13.89
CA GLU A 28 7.65 0.82 12.49
C GLU A 28 6.55 0.18 11.64
N GLN A 29 6.24 0.77 10.49
CA GLN A 29 5.26 0.30 9.50
C GLN A 29 5.76 0.63 8.09
N ALA A 30 5.27 -0.09 7.08
CA ALA A 30 5.61 0.19 5.69
C ALA A 30 5.05 1.54 5.21
N SER A 31 5.93 2.36 4.62
CA SER A 31 5.57 3.49 3.79
C SER A 31 6.09 3.28 2.37
N ILE A 32 5.46 3.92 1.39
CA ILE A 32 5.96 3.95 0.00
C ILE A 32 6.37 5.34 -0.44
N VAL A 33 7.40 5.39 -1.27
CA VAL A 33 7.67 6.55 -2.11
C VAL A 33 7.39 6.16 -3.56
N ILE A 34 6.51 6.93 -4.19
CA ILE A 34 6.23 6.82 -5.62
C ILE A 34 6.97 7.97 -6.31
N SER A 35 7.95 7.62 -7.14
CA SER A 35 8.91 8.56 -7.72
C SER A 35 8.27 9.67 -8.56
N SER A 36 7.06 9.46 -9.06
CA SER A 36 6.32 10.41 -9.89
C SER A 36 5.59 11.51 -9.10
N PHE A 37 5.34 11.34 -7.79
CA PHE A 37 4.33 12.16 -7.10
C PHE A 37 4.86 13.19 -6.11
N ALA A 38 5.97 12.95 -5.38
CA ALA A 38 6.49 13.98 -4.46
C ALA A 38 7.84 13.67 -3.78
N ASN A 39 8.44 12.50 -3.97
CA ASN A 39 9.50 11.97 -3.08
C ASN A 39 9.13 11.99 -1.58
N ASN A 40 7.85 12.16 -1.25
CA ASN A 40 7.35 12.19 0.12
C ASN A 40 6.77 10.81 0.46
N PRO A 41 7.26 10.14 1.51
CA PRO A 41 6.73 8.85 1.92
C PRO A 41 5.24 8.93 2.28
N ILE A 42 4.49 7.95 1.78
CA ILE A 42 3.09 7.71 2.11
C ILE A 42 3.06 6.52 3.05
N LEU A 43 2.56 6.72 4.27
CA LEU A 43 2.26 5.60 5.16
C LEU A 43 1.02 4.88 4.62
N ILE A 44 1.16 3.60 4.26
CA ILE A 44 0.08 2.85 3.62
C ILE A 44 -0.98 2.47 4.66
N ASN A 45 -2.23 2.80 4.35
CA ASN A 45 -3.40 2.31 5.07
C ASN A 45 -3.97 1.07 4.40
N ASP A 46 -4.12 1.11 3.07
CA ASP A 46 -4.68 0.00 2.29
C ASP A 46 -4.20 0.03 0.83
N VAL A 47 -4.37 -1.09 0.14
CA VAL A 47 -4.08 -1.23 -1.29
C VAL A 47 -5.30 -1.85 -1.97
N GLY A 48 -5.85 -1.15 -2.95
CA GLY A 48 -6.94 -1.61 -3.81
C GLY A 48 -6.49 -1.85 -5.25
N TYR A 49 -7.41 -2.34 -6.07
CA TYR A 49 -7.18 -2.52 -7.51
C TYR A 49 -8.46 -2.35 -8.32
N TRP A 50 -8.31 -2.05 -9.61
CA TRP A 50 -9.37 -2.09 -10.59
C TRP A 50 -8.88 -2.76 -11.86
N ASN A 51 -9.48 -3.91 -12.18
CA ASN A 51 -9.15 -4.66 -13.38
C ASN A 51 -9.51 -3.86 -14.65
N PRO A 52 -8.67 -3.92 -15.70
CA PRO A 52 -7.52 -4.82 -15.82
C PRO A 52 -6.20 -4.25 -15.30
N ASP A 53 -6.07 -2.95 -14.99
CA ASP A 53 -4.74 -2.33 -15.01
C ASP A 53 -4.45 -1.24 -13.96
N ILE A 54 -5.31 -0.99 -12.97
CA ILE A 54 -5.09 0.04 -11.95
C ILE A 54 -4.82 -0.57 -10.56
N ILE A 55 -3.77 -0.08 -9.88
CA ILE A 55 -3.52 -0.26 -8.45
C ILE A 55 -3.79 1.06 -7.73
N ILE A 56 -4.41 1.00 -6.55
CA ILE A 56 -4.77 2.17 -5.75
C ILE A 56 -4.05 2.05 -4.41
N PHE A 57 -3.27 3.06 -4.05
CA PHE A 57 -2.64 3.17 -2.73
C PHE A 57 -3.38 4.23 -1.92
N ASP A 58 -3.93 3.83 -0.77
CA ASP A 58 -4.57 4.75 0.17
C ASP A 58 -3.69 4.90 1.41
N GLY A 59 -3.54 6.13 1.91
CA GLY A 59 -2.59 6.41 2.97
C GLY A 59 -2.63 7.83 3.50
N VAL A 60 -1.60 8.16 4.26
CA VAL A 60 -1.34 9.52 4.74
C VAL A 60 0.09 9.93 4.43
N LEU A 61 0.32 11.19 4.08
CA LEU A 61 1.67 11.71 3.92
C LEU A 61 2.39 11.71 5.27
N VAL A 62 3.63 11.21 5.29
CA VAL A 62 4.44 11.18 6.52
C VAL A 62 4.77 12.59 7.00
N SER A 63 4.88 13.56 6.09
CA SER A 63 5.25 14.95 6.39
C SER A 63 4.24 15.69 7.28
N ASP A 64 2.95 15.58 6.99
CA ASP A 64 1.90 16.41 7.61
C ASP A 64 0.65 15.62 8.00
N GLY A 65 0.52 14.37 7.56
CA GLY A 65 -0.64 13.53 7.82
C GLY A 65 -1.85 13.77 6.94
N SER A 66 -1.72 14.58 5.90
CA SER A 66 -2.77 14.74 4.91
C SER A 66 -3.10 13.38 4.28
N THR A 67 -4.39 13.08 4.16
CA THR A 67 -4.86 11.89 3.43
C THR A 67 -4.45 11.99 1.98
N VAL A 68 -3.97 10.88 1.42
CA VAL A 68 -3.56 10.80 0.02
C VAL A 68 -4.02 9.49 -0.57
N GLN A 69 -4.44 9.55 -1.82
CA GLN A 69 -4.75 8.38 -2.63
C GLN A 69 -3.99 8.49 -3.94
N VAL A 70 -3.29 7.42 -4.32
CA VAL A 70 -2.52 7.38 -5.58
C VAL A 70 -3.01 6.24 -6.43
N LEU A 71 -3.47 6.57 -7.63
CA LEU A 71 -3.86 5.62 -8.67
C LEU A 71 -2.66 5.42 -9.59
N GLN A 72 -2.25 4.18 -9.79
CA GLN A 72 -1.12 3.81 -10.66
C GLN A 72 -1.58 2.78 -11.68
N HIS A 73 -1.27 3.03 -12.95
CA HIS A 73 -1.39 2.00 -13.96
C HIS A 73 -0.30 0.94 -13.73
N THR A 74 -0.64 -0.34 -13.87
CA THR A 74 0.24 -1.50 -13.62
C THR A 74 1.56 -1.43 -14.39
N SER A 75 1.56 -0.88 -15.62
CA SER A 75 2.78 -0.71 -16.42
C SER A 75 3.74 0.38 -15.91
N GLN A 76 3.29 1.25 -15.01
CA GLN A 76 4.07 2.36 -14.45
C GLN A 76 4.47 2.12 -12.99
N LEU A 77 4.10 0.96 -12.43
CA LEU A 77 4.33 0.68 -11.03
C LEU A 77 5.82 0.60 -10.71
N ASN A 78 6.32 1.62 -10.03
CA ASN A 78 7.63 1.65 -9.41
C ASN A 78 7.49 2.29 -8.02
N LEU A 79 7.73 1.51 -6.97
CA LEU A 79 7.60 1.95 -5.59
C LEU A 79 8.85 1.54 -4.80
N CYS A 80 9.19 2.37 -3.82
CA CYS A 80 10.20 2.06 -2.82
C CYS A 80 9.52 1.89 -1.46
N LEU A 81 9.74 0.75 -0.80
CA LEU A 81 9.27 0.50 0.58
C LEU A 81 10.28 1.07 1.59
N ILE A 82 9.77 1.78 2.58
CA ILE A 82 10.56 2.42 3.64
C ILE A 82 9.93 2.07 4.99
N ALA A 83 10.75 1.63 5.94
CA ALA A 83 10.32 1.47 7.33
C ALA A 83 10.15 2.86 7.96
N SER A 84 8.92 3.21 8.33
CA SER A 84 8.59 4.51 8.93
C SER A 84 8.06 4.32 10.34
N LYS A 85 8.35 5.27 11.24
CA LYS A 85 7.80 5.23 12.60
C LYS A 85 6.28 5.32 12.57
N ARG A 86 5.65 4.51 13.42
CA ARG A 86 4.20 4.48 13.60
C ARG A 86 3.77 5.70 14.39
N ARG A 87 2.61 6.26 14.02
CA ARG A 87 1.96 7.34 14.81
C ARG A 87 1.47 6.86 16.16
N ASP A 88 0.93 5.64 16.19
CA ASP A 88 0.41 4.99 17.38
C ASP A 88 1.03 3.58 17.45
N PRO A 89 2.19 3.43 18.12
CA PRO A 89 2.87 2.15 18.25
C PRO A 89 2.17 1.18 19.20
N GLU A 90 1.27 1.66 20.08
CA GLU A 90 0.56 0.81 21.06
C GLU A 90 -0.54 -0.04 20.41
N ARG A 91 -1.10 0.42 19.29
CA ARG A 91 -2.02 -0.40 18.50
C ARG A 91 -1.26 -1.54 17.80
N PRO A 92 -1.91 -2.62 17.36
CA PRO A 92 -1.30 -3.53 16.39
C PRO A 92 -1.13 -2.82 15.03
N ARG A 93 -0.15 -3.26 14.24
CA ARG A 93 -0.05 -2.82 12.83
C ARG A 93 -1.32 -3.21 12.07
N ARG A 94 -1.74 -2.33 11.17
CA ARG A 94 -2.84 -2.64 10.26
C ARG A 94 -2.38 -3.71 9.28
N LYS A 95 -3.23 -4.71 9.04
CA LYS A 95 -3.00 -5.66 7.96
C LYS A 95 -3.44 -5.02 6.66
N ILE A 96 -2.55 -5.00 5.68
CA ILE A 96 -2.85 -4.55 4.33
C ILE A 96 -3.38 -5.77 3.57
N GLY A 97 -4.57 -5.63 2.96
CA GLY A 97 -5.28 -6.70 2.26
C GLY A 97 -6.49 -7.27 3.04
N PHE A 98 -7.65 -7.20 2.37
CA PHE A 98 -8.97 -7.76 2.67
C PHE A 98 -9.75 -7.25 3.91
N SER A 99 -10.75 -6.40 3.63
CA SER A 99 -12.15 -6.75 3.88
C SER A 99 -12.81 -7.03 2.54
N VAL A 100 -13.24 -8.27 2.31
CA VAL A 100 -14.29 -8.53 1.32
C VAL A 100 -15.54 -7.96 1.98
N ASP A 101 -15.89 -6.70 1.68
CA ASP A 101 -17.31 -6.38 1.69
C ASP A 101 -17.87 -7.23 0.57
N SER A 102 -18.40 -8.39 0.97
CA SER A 102 -19.32 -9.14 0.14
C SER A 102 -20.27 -8.10 -0.41
N GLN A 103 -20.32 -7.96 -1.73
CA GLN A 103 -21.45 -7.29 -2.35
C GLN A 103 -22.68 -8.06 -1.85
N GLU A 104 -23.34 -7.53 -0.84
CA GLU A 104 -24.71 -7.90 -0.50
C GLU A 104 -25.59 -7.20 -1.55
N ASP A 105 -26.11 -8.06 -2.43
CA ASP A 105 -27.24 -7.94 -3.37
C ASP A 105 -27.15 -6.99 -4.58
#